data_AF-A0A353R344-F1
#
_entry.id   AF-A0A353R344-F1
#
_cell.length_a   1.000
_cell.length_b   1.000
_cell.length_c   1.000
_cell.angle_alpha   90.00
_cell.angle_beta   90.00
_cell.angle_gamma   90.00
#
_symmetry.space_group_name_H-M   'P 1'
#
loop_
_entity.id
_entity.type
_entity.pdbx_description
1 polymer ?
#
loop_
_entity_poly.entity_id
_entity_poly.type
_entity_poly.pdbx_seq_one_letter_code
_entity_poly.pdbx_strand_id
1 'polypeptide(L)' 'GYKTHAKLTWVVRREGRQLRHYMHLGTGNYHARTARQYTDFGLLTCNPKIAEDVNHVFLQLTSL' A
#
# COMPACT_ATOMS: atom_id res chain seq x y z
N GLY A 1 14.48 11.39 12.26
CA GLY A 1 13.67 10.92 11.11
C GLY A 1 13.18 9.52 11.40
N TYR A 2 11.89 9.27 11.16
CA TYR A 2 11.30 7.93 11.32
C TYR A 2 11.61 7.08 10.09
N LYS A 3 11.96 5.80 10.29
CA LYS A 3 12.19 4.86 9.20
C LYS A 3 10.91 4.05 8.95
N THR A 4 10.41 4.08 7.72
CA THR A 4 9.25 3.27 7.32
C THR A 4 9.71 2.00 6.63
N HIS A 5 9.47 0.85 7.26
CA HIS A 5 9.76 -0.47 6.67
C HIS A 5 8.53 -1.13 6.03
N ALA A 6 7.34 -0.54 6.15
CA ALA A 6 6.16 -1.04 5.46
C ALA A 6 6.28 -0.78 3.95
N LYS A 7 5.85 -1.75 3.11
CA LYS A 7 5.75 -1.58 1.66
C LYS A 7 4.30 -1.56 1.27
N LEU A 8 3.82 -0.35 1.07
CA LEU A 8 2.42 -0.06 0.80
C LEU A 8 2.34 0.77 -0.48
N THR A 9 1.41 0.43 -1.36
CA THR A 9 0.99 1.29 -2.47
C THR A 9 -0.50 1.51 -2.33
N TRP A 10 -0.95 2.75 -2.45
CA TRP A 10 -2.35 3.13 -2.35
C TRP A 10 -2.74 3.96 -3.56
N VAL A 11 -3.79 3.53 -4.25
CA VAL A 11 -4.33 4.16 -5.45
C VAL A 11 -5.79 4.50 -5.20
N VAL A 12 -6.12 5.79 -5.31
CA VAL A 12 -7.49 6.27 -5.29
C VAL A 12 -7.93 6.53 -6.73
N ARG A 13 -8.95 5.81 -7.19
CA ARG A 13 -9.50 5.93 -8.54
C ARG A 13 -10.96 6.34 -8.47
N ARG A 14 -11.36 7.31 -9.30
CA ARG A 14 -12.77 7.65 -9.48
C ARG A 14 -13.44 6.66 -10.43
N GLU A 15 -14.48 6.00 -9.97
CA GLU A 15 -15.33 5.08 -10.74
C GLU A 15 -16.75 5.64 -10.79
N GLY A 16 -17.07 6.32 -11.90
CA GLY A 16 -18.31 7.08 -12.03
C GLY A 16 -18.40 8.18 -10.97
N ARG A 17 -19.41 8.09 -10.10
CA ARG A 17 -19.64 9.06 -9.01
C ARG A 17 -18.95 8.68 -7.69
N GLN A 18 -18.31 7.52 -7.61
CA GLN A 18 -17.70 7.01 -6.38
C GLN A 18 -16.18 7.03 -6.47
N LEU A 19 -15.51 7.17 -5.32
CA LEU A 19 -14.07 6.92 -5.20
C LEU A 19 -13.86 5.49 -4.76
N ARG A 20 -12.93 4.80 -5.41
CA ARG A 20 -12.54 3.43 -5.10
C ARG A 20 -11.07 3.35 -4.77
N HIS A 21 -10.76 2.59 -3.74
CA HIS A 21 -9.44 2.48 -3.18
C HIS A 21 -8.88 1.11 -3.54
N TYR A 22 -7.67 1.12 -4.07
CA TYR A 22 -6.89 -0.08 -4.36
C TYR A 22 -5.58 0.02 -3.62
N MET A 23 -5.15 -1.09 -3.03
CA MET A 23 -3.89 -1.11 -2.32
C MET A 23 -3.13 -2.41 -2.55
N HIS A 24 -1.82 -2.27 -2.52
CA HIS A 24 -0.87 -3.37 -2.45
C HIS A 24 -0.12 -3.31 -1.12
N LEU A 25 -0.07 -4.43 -0.41
CA LEU A 25 0.69 -4.60 0.83
C LEU A 25 1.73 -5.70 0.61
N GLY A 26 3.01 -5.37 0.73
CA GLY A 26 4.12 -6.30 0.50
C GLY A 26 4.95 -6.56 1.76
N THR A 27 5.39 -7.81 1.93
CA THR A 27 6.48 -8.15 2.88
C THR A 27 7.85 -7.73 2.32
N GLY A 28 7.97 -7.79 0.99
CA GLY A 28 9.17 -7.46 0.22
C GLY A 28 9.18 -6.06 -0.37
N ASN A 29 10.35 -5.66 -0.87
CA ASN A 29 10.55 -4.37 -1.54
C ASN A 29 10.12 -4.41 -3.01
N TYR A 30 9.76 -3.26 -3.58
CA TYR A 30 9.34 -3.12 -4.99
C TYR A 30 10.48 -3.25 -6.03
N HIS A 31 11.67 -3.69 -5.62
CA HIS A 31 12.83 -3.77 -6.51
C HIS A 31 12.80 -5.07 -7.34
N ALA A 32 12.51 -4.94 -8.64
CA ALA A 32 12.24 -6.07 -9.53
C ALA A 32 13.38 -7.11 -9.61
N ARG A 33 14.65 -6.68 -9.47
CA ARG A 33 15.80 -7.60 -9.52
C ARG A 33 15.83 -8.56 -8.33
N THR A 34 15.47 -8.07 -7.14
CA THR A 34 15.51 -8.84 -5.89
C THR A 34 14.22 -9.64 -5.70
N ALA A 35 13.11 -9.21 -6.29
CA ALA A 35 11.84 -9.93 -6.25
C ALA A 35 11.93 -11.38 -6.79
N ARG A 36 12.92 -11.70 -7.64
CA ARG A 36 13.17 -13.07 -8.13
C ARG A 36 14.03 -13.91 -7.20
N GLN A 37 14.73 -13.27 -6.26
CA GLN A 37 15.72 -13.88 -5.39
C GLN A 37 15.17 -14.14 -3.99
N TYR A 38 14.23 -13.31 -3.55
CA TYR A 38 13.58 -13.43 -2.25
C TYR A 38 12.15 -13.94 -2.41
N THR A 39 11.71 -14.71 -1.43
CA THR A 39 10.33 -15.13 -1.31
C THR A 39 9.58 -14.11 -0.47
N ASP A 40 8.55 -13.52 -1.04
CA ASP A 40 7.74 -12.49 -0.42
C ASP A 40 6.27 -12.68 -0.75
N PHE A 41 5.40 -12.13 0.12
CA PHE A 41 3.98 -12.05 -0.13
C PHE A 41 3.59 -10.62 -0.55
N GLY A 42 2.67 -10.54 -1.52
CA GLY A 42 2.02 -9.32 -1.94
C GLY A 42 0.51 -9.51 -1.94
N LEU A 43 -0.20 -8.66 -1.19
CA LEU A 43 -1.66 -8.64 -1.17
C LEU A 43 -2.15 -7.44 -1.98
N LEU A 44 -2.79 -7.70 -3.12
CA LEU A 44 -3.53 -6.69 -3.88
C LEU A 44 -5.01 -6.79 -3.52
N THR A 45 -5.62 -5.70 -3.03
CA THR A 45 -7.00 -5.73 -2.53
C THR A 45 -7.70 -4.38 -2.68
N CYS A 46 -9.04 -4.40 -2.61
CA CYS A 46 -9.91 -3.23 -2.52
C CYS A 46 -10.87 -3.33 -1.31
N ASN A 47 -10.53 -4.15 -0.30
CA ASN A 47 -11.31 -4.27 0.93
C ASN A 47 -11.37 -2.91 1.67
N PRO A 48 -12.57 -2.37 1.95
CA PRO A 48 -12.71 -1.04 2.53
C PRO A 48 -12.03 -0.86 3.89
N LYS A 49 -12.01 -1.90 4.75
CA LYS A 49 -11.38 -1.83 6.08
C LYS A 49 -9.87 -1.67 5.97
N ILE A 50 -9.24 -2.49 5.12
CA ILE A 50 -7.79 -2.40 4.90
C ILE A 50 -7.43 -1.06 4.23
N ALA A 51 -8.32 -0.52 3.39
CA ALA A 51 -8.07 0.76 2.72
C ALA A 51 -8.07 1.93 3.70
N GLU A 52 -8.98 1.89 4.69
CA GLU A 52 -9.02 2.86 5.78
C GLU A 52 -7.75 2.80 6.63
N ASP A 53 -7.31 1.61 7.03
CA ASP A 53 -6.06 1.41 7.78
C ASP A 53 -4.84 1.95 7.02
N VAL A 54 -4.73 1.64 5.72
CA VAL A 54 -3.64 2.12 4.87
C VAL A 54 -3.68 3.65 4.76
N ASN A 55 -4.86 4.25 4.61
CA ASN A 55 -5.02 5.70 4.59
C ASN A 55 -4.52 6.35 5.89
N HIS A 56 -4.84 5.77 7.06
CA HIS A 56 -4.32 6.27 8.34
C HIS A 56 -2.80 6.21 8.43
N VAL A 57 -2.17 5.13 7.94
CA VAL A 57 -0.70 5.03 7.88
C VAL A 57 -0.11 6.14 7.00
N PHE A 58 -0.66 6.38 5.81
CA PHE A 58 -0.18 7.46 4.94
C PHE A 58 -0.34 8.83 5.59
N LEU A 59 -1.51 9.11 6.20
CA LEU A 59 -1.75 10.36 6.94
C LEU A 59 -0.69 10.55 8.03
N GLN A 60 -0.45 9.54 8.88
CA GLN A 60 0.56 9.62 9.93
C GLN A 60 1.98 9.89 9.39
N LEU A 61 2.32 9.35 8.22
CA LEU A 61 3.62 9.56 7.59
C LEU A 61 3.78 10.94 6.93
N THR A 62 2.68 11.56 6.48
CA THR A 62 2.70 12.84 5.76
C THR A 62 2.29 14.06 6.59
N SER A 63 1.65 13.85 7.74
CA SER A 63 1.13 14.93 8.60
C SER A 63 2.15 15.46 9.63
N LEU A 64 3.44 15.18 9.42
CA LEU A 64 4.60 15.72 10.14
C LEU A 64 5.49 16.47 9.15
#